data_AF-A0AA85BQH9-F1
#
_entry.id   AF-A0AA85BQH9-F1
#
_cell.length_a   1.000
_cell.length_b   1.000
_cell.length_c   1.000
_cell.angle_alpha   90.00
_cell.angle_beta   90.00
_cell.angle_gamma   90.00
#
_symmetry.space_group_name_H-M   'P 1'
#
loop_
_entity.id
_entity.type
_entity.pdbx_description
1 polymer ?
#
loop_
_entity_poly.entity_id
_entity_poly.type
_entity_poly.pdbx_seq_one_letter_code
_entity_poly.pdbx_strand_id
1 'polypeptide(L)'
;MCKHPVVSHSSVFIHFLTCTDFKKWKLGKREAETDKLQGVRFYFAVESRCGQTPHDYTVEKAETAERFLADLDRSTKFLCETVVEYHRKLSISIRKEFSKLSMAFLNMSKAIESDVHTKQLNTKLCASLAATGNTFRNVSCIHAIQSEATINLQECLKEFTRLLPNTSTIISLAKAACLTVDELNRCNTDEQKVCQSDVNRIQSGALLITRSVQSECNLIMSQIRDEWMNKIKDYLYDQARFYHQIAEQIERAAQSFEID
;
A
#
# COMPACT_ATOMS: atom_id res chain seq x y z
N MET A 1 -4.76 7.89 11.04
CA MET A 1 -4.89 8.52 12.38
C MET A 1 -6.26 8.29 13.03
N CYS A 2 -7.38 8.79 12.49
CA CYS A 2 -8.70 8.62 13.16
C CYS A 2 -9.15 7.16 13.35
N LYS A 3 -8.68 6.22 12.53
CA LYS A 3 -8.97 4.78 12.66
C LYS A 3 -8.06 4.07 13.69
N HIS A 4 -7.04 4.74 14.22
CA HIS A 4 -6.08 4.13 15.13
C HIS A 4 -6.62 4.17 16.57
N PRO A 5 -6.73 3.04 17.29
CA PRO A 5 -7.42 2.95 18.58
C PRO A 5 -6.74 3.73 19.72
N VAL A 6 -5.42 3.94 19.67
CA VAL A 6 -4.70 4.79 20.63
C VAL A 6 -4.61 6.24 20.16
N VAL A 7 -4.03 6.50 18.99
CA VAL A 7 -3.77 7.87 18.49
C VAL A 7 -5.04 8.72 18.37
N SER A 8 -6.16 8.14 17.91
CA SER A 8 -7.42 8.88 17.74
C SER A 8 -8.00 9.40 19.06
N HIS A 9 -7.64 8.78 20.18
CA HIS A 9 -8.07 9.15 21.53
C HIS A 9 -7.03 9.99 22.29
N SER A 10 -5.88 10.29 21.68
CA SER A 10 -4.85 11.09 22.33
C SER A 10 -5.29 12.55 22.48
N SER A 11 -4.98 13.15 23.64
CA SER A 11 -5.32 14.54 23.94
C SER A 11 -4.75 15.50 22.89
N VAL A 12 -3.52 15.26 22.43
CA VAL A 12 -2.87 16.05 21.38
C VAL A 12 -3.63 16.01 20.06
N PHE A 13 -4.12 14.84 19.64
CA PHE A 13 -4.85 14.70 18.38
C PHE A 13 -6.27 15.29 18.46
N ILE A 14 -6.94 15.11 19.60
CA ILE A 14 -8.26 15.72 19.84
C ILE A 14 -8.13 17.25 19.87
N HIS A 15 -7.14 17.81 20.58
CA HIS A 15 -6.87 19.24 20.60
C HIS A 15 -6.53 19.77 19.20
N PHE A 16 -5.73 19.02 18.43
CA PHE A 16 -5.41 19.33 17.04
C PHE A 16 -6.65 19.54 16.18
N LEU A 17 -7.66 18.68 16.32
CA LEU A 17 -8.87 18.71 15.50
C LEU A 17 -9.95 19.66 15.99
N THR A 18 -10.06 19.88 17.31
CA THR A 18 -11.26 20.52 17.90
C THR A 18 -11.04 21.93 18.42
N CYS A 19 -9.78 22.35 18.63
CA CYS A 19 -9.50 23.67 19.19
C CYS A 19 -9.76 24.79 18.16
N THR A 20 -10.69 25.68 18.48
CA THR A 20 -11.06 26.83 17.64
C THR A 20 -10.53 28.18 18.15
N ASP A 21 -9.88 28.20 19.31
CA ASP A 21 -9.37 29.42 19.96
C ASP A 21 -7.84 29.49 19.91
N PHE A 22 -7.29 30.61 19.44
CA PHE A 22 -5.85 30.79 19.26
C PHE A 22 -5.04 30.80 20.57
N LYS A 23 -5.60 31.30 21.68
CA LYS A 23 -4.90 31.30 22.97
C LYS A 23 -4.87 29.89 23.56
N LYS A 24 -6.01 29.18 23.51
CA LYS A 24 -6.10 27.76 23.91
C LYS A 24 -5.22 26.88 23.02
N TRP A 25 -5.12 27.17 21.72
CA TRP A 25 -4.22 26.48 20.81
C TRP A 25 -2.78 26.50 21.31
N LYS A 26 -2.25 27.70 21.60
CA LYS A 26 -0.87 27.87 22.11
C LYS A 26 -0.65 27.16 23.43
N LEU A 27 -1.65 27.16 24.33
CA LEU A 27 -1.55 26.46 25.60
C LEU A 27 -1.49 24.94 25.39
N GLY A 28 -2.45 24.35 24.67
CA GLY A 28 -2.47 22.91 24.42
C GLY A 28 -1.26 22.43 23.59
N LYS A 29 -0.71 23.27 22.70
CA LYS A 29 0.56 22.99 22.02
C LYS A 29 1.71 22.82 23.02
N ARG A 30 1.83 23.75 23.98
CA ARG A 30 2.88 23.69 25.03
C ARG A 30 2.68 22.49 25.96
N GLU A 31 1.44 22.16 26.29
CA GLU A 31 1.11 20.96 27.07
C GLU A 31 1.55 19.69 26.35
N ALA A 32 1.27 19.57 25.05
CA ALA A 32 1.73 18.44 24.25
C ALA A 32 3.27 18.35 24.16
N GLU A 33 3.95 19.49 24.00
CA GLU A 33 5.42 19.58 23.96
C GLU A 33 6.08 19.19 25.29
N THR A 34 5.42 19.45 26.42
CA THR A 34 5.95 19.22 27.77
C THR A 34 5.39 17.98 28.46
N ASP A 35 4.68 17.12 27.72
CA ASP A 35 4.12 15.88 28.25
C ASP A 35 5.23 14.98 28.84
N LYS A 36 4.99 14.50 30.06
CA LYS A 36 5.93 13.64 30.80
C LYS A 36 5.93 12.20 30.30
N LEU A 37 4.88 11.78 29.60
CA LEU A 37 4.65 10.41 29.12
C LEU A 37 5.08 10.22 27.66
N GLN A 38 6.16 10.88 27.25
CA GLN A 38 6.74 10.75 25.91
C GLN A 38 7.77 9.61 25.83
N GLY A 39 7.94 9.06 24.62
CA GLY A 39 8.88 7.97 24.36
C GLY A 39 8.54 6.71 25.17
N VAL A 40 9.54 6.07 25.75
CA VAL A 40 9.36 4.83 26.55
C VAL A 40 8.48 5.08 27.80
N ARG A 41 8.38 6.33 28.28
CA ARG A 41 7.50 6.64 29.43
C ARG A 41 6.02 6.50 29.11
N PHE A 42 5.65 6.43 27.83
CA PHE A 42 4.29 6.10 27.39
C PHE A 42 3.77 4.80 28.03
N TYR A 43 4.63 3.79 28.20
CA TYR A 43 4.22 2.50 28.76
C TYR A 43 3.77 2.57 30.22
N PHE A 44 4.07 3.65 30.96
CA PHE A 44 3.51 3.87 32.30
C PHE A 44 2.00 4.21 32.27
N ALA A 45 1.47 4.63 31.12
CA ALA A 45 0.04 4.87 30.92
C ALA A 45 -0.68 3.68 30.27
N VAL A 46 0.03 2.58 30.00
CA VAL A 46 -0.55 1.38 29.40
C VAL A 46 -0.84 0.38 30.50
N GLU A 47 -2.07 -0.13 30.52
CA GLU A 47 -2.49 -1.17 31.45
C GLU A 47 -2.84 -2.45 30.70
N SER A 48 -2.46 -3.58 31.29
CA SER A 48 -2.80 -4.91 30.79
C SER A 48 -3.67 -5.63 31.80
N ARG A 49 -4.88 -6.03 31.39
CA ARG A 49 -5.88 -6.67 32.26
C ARG A 49 -5.61 -8.15 32.55
N CYS A 50 -4.67 -8.76 31.85
CA CYS A 50 -4.34 -10.18 31.97
C CYS A 50 -2.86 -10.37 32.37
N GLY A 51 -2.57 -11.44 33.12
CA GLY A 51 -1.20 -11.92 33.31
C GLY A 51 -0.59 -12.49 32.02
N GLN A 52 0.65 -12.96 32.07
CA GLN A 52 1.34 -13.57 30.92
C GLN A 52 0.56 -14.75 30.33
N THR A 53 0.60 -14.89 29.01
CA THR A 53 -0.07 -15.92 28.23
C THR A 53 0.90 -16.56 27.23
N PRO A 54 0.63 -17.80 26.76
CA PRO A 54 1.44 -18.43 25.72
C PRO A 54 1.44 -17.69 24.39
N HIS A 55 0.58 -16.70 24.17
CA HIS A 55 0.52 -15.91 22.94
C HIS A 55 1.44 -14.68 22.96
N ASP A 56 1.93 -14.30 24.13
CA ASP A 56 2.88 -13.19 24.27
C ASP A 56 4.19 -13.51 23.55
N TYR A 57 4.93 -12.46 23.21
CA TYR A 57 6.23 -12.60 22.59
C TYR A 57 7.23 -13.24 23.56
N THR A 58 7.88 -14.29 23.06
CA THR A 58 9.18 -14.77 23.53
C THR A 58 10.26 -14.13 22.66
N VAL A 59 11.54 -14.31 23.00
CA VAL A 59 12.65 -13.87 22.13
C VAL A 59 12.51 -14.47 20.73
N GLU A 60 12.27 -15.78 20.64
CA GLU A 60 12.09 -16.50 19.37
C GLU A 60 10.94 -15.93 18.51
N LYS A 61 9.80 -15.62 19.14
CA LYS A 61 8.66 -15.02 18.44
C LYS A 61 8.96 -13.59 17.98
N ALA A 62 9.63 -12.79 18.80
CA ALA A 62 10.02 -11.44 18.43
C ALA A 62 11.00 -11.46 17.24
N GLU A 63 11.95 -12.39 17.22
CA GLU A 63 12.86 -12.60 16.08
C GLU A 63 12.16 -13.08 14.82
N THR A 64 11.16 -13.94 14.97
CA THR A 64 10.33 -14.41 13.85
C THR A 64 9.48 -13.27 13.29
N ALA A 65 8.88 -12.45 14.16
CA ALA A 65 8.12 -11.26 13.77
C ALA A 65 9.02 -10.20 13.12
N GLU A 66 10.24 -10.01 13.62
CA GLU A 66 11.24 -9.09 13.03
C GLU A 66 11.59 -9.48 11.59
N ARG A 67 11.89 -10.77 11.35
CA ARG A 67 12.12 -11.30 10.00
C ARG A 67 10.90 -11.14 9.10
N PHE A 68 9.71 -11.50 9.60
CA PHE A 68 8.46 -11.36 8.86
C PHE A 68 8.20 -9.90 8.43
N LEU A 69 8.38 -8.93 9.32
CA LEU A 69 8.14 -7.51 9.02
C LEU A 69 9.16 -6.97 8.02
N ALA A 70 10.42 -7.41 8.10
CA ALA A 70 11.44 -7.05 7.12
C ALA A 70 11.11 -7.60 5.72
N ASP A 71 10.67 -8.85 5.64
CA ASP A 71 10.23 -9.46 4.38
C ASP A 71 8.98 -8.77 3.83
N LEU A 72 8.02 -8.42 4.70
CA LEU A 72 6.82 -7.68 4.33
C LEU A 72 7.15 -6.30 3.76
N ASP A 73 8.04 -5.53 4.40
CA ASP A 73 8.51 -4.22 3.90
C ASP A 73 9.13 -4.36 2.51
N ARG A 74 10.09 -5.27 2.36
CA ARG A 74 10.77 -5.53 1.08
C ARG A 74 9.78 -5.92 -0.02
N SER A 75 8.85 -6.82 0.29
CA SER A 75 7.88 -7.34 -0.67
C SER A 75 6.87 -6.26 -1.07
N THR A 76 6.45 -5.44 -0.12
CA THR A 76 5.52 -4.32 -0.37
C THR A 76 6.16 -3.26 -1.27
N LYS A 77 7.44 -2.91 -1.03
CA LYS A 77 8.19 -2.00 -1.90
C LYS A 77 8.29 -2.53 -3.32
N PHE A 78 8.70 -3.79 -3.47
CA PHE A 78 8.80 -4.43 -4.78
C PHE A 78 7.46 -4.46 -5.52
N LEU A 79 6.37 -4.82 -4.82
CA LEU A 79 5.02 -4.81 -5.38
C LEU A 79 4.62 -3.40 -5.84
N CYS A 80 4.82 -2.39 -4.98
CA CYS A 80 4.51 -1.00 -5.27
C CYS A 80 5.25 -0.51 -6.51
N GLU A 81 6.57 -0.69 -6.56
CA GLU A 81 7.42 -0.28 -7.67
C GLU A 81 7.01 -0.98 -8.96
N THR A 82 6.74 -2.28 -8.91
CA THR A 82 6.35 -3.07 -10.07
C THR A 82 5.01 -2.60 -10.64
N VAL A 83 4.00 -2.38 -9.79
CA VAL A 83 2.67 -1.91 -10.24
C VAL A 83 2.77 -0.50 -10.82
N VAL A 84 3.50 0.40 -10.19
CA VAL A 84 3.70 1.78 -10.69
C VAL A 84 4.41 1.77 -12.04
N GLU A 85 5.51 1.01 -12.16
CA GLU A 85 6.29 0.95 -13.40
C GLU A 85 5.51 0.28 -14.53
N TYR A 86 4.74 -0.77 -14.23
CA TYR A 86 3.86 -1.43 -15.20
C TYR A 86 2.86 -0.44 -15.82
N HIS A 87 2.13 0.31 -14.98
CA HIS A 87 1.16 1.29 -15.46
C HIS A 87 1.80 2.48 -16.18
N ARG A 88 3.01 2.88 -15.76
CA ARG A 88 3.81 3.87 -16.48
C ARG A 88 4.18 3.40 -17.89
N LYS A 89 4.60 2.14 -18.05
CA LYS A 89 4.91 1.54 -19.36
C LYS A 89 3.67 1.45 -20.25
N LEU A 90 2.51 1.07 -19.71
CA LEU A 90 1.25 1.06 -20.45
C LEU A 90 0.91 2.47 -20.99
N SER A 91 0.97 3.47 -20.12
CA SER A 91 0.55 4.85 -20.44
C SER A 91 1.50 5.59 -21.38
N ILE A 92 2.77 5.19 -21.42
CA ILE A 92 3.81 5.87 -22.22
C ILE A 92 4.24 5.03 -23.41
N SER A 93 4.76 3.82 -23.17
CA SER A 93 5.39 3.00 -24.20
C SER A 93 4.35 2.36 -25.10
N ILE A 94 3.42 1.60 -24.50
CA ILE A 94 2.41 0.85 -25.26
C ILE A 94 1.47 1.80 -26.02
N ARG A 95 1.07 2.91 -25.38
CA ARG A 95 0.39 4.01 -26.05
C ARG A 95 1.08 4.46 -27.35
N LYS A 96 2.40 4.70 -27.31
CA LYS A 96 3.17 5.14 -28.49
C LYS A 96 3.16 4.09 -29.59
N GLU A 97 3.23 2.81 -29.25
CA GLU A 97 3.16 1.72 -30.24
C GLU A 97 1.80 1.66 -30.93
N PHE A 98 0.69 1.83 -30.19
CA PHE A 98 -0.64 1.93 -30.81
C PHE A 98 -0.80 3.18 -31.69
N SER A 99 -0.20 4.31 -31.32
CA SER A 99 -0.16 5.49 -32.19
C SER A 99 0.60 5.24 -33.50
N LYS A 100 1.72 4.51 -33.45
CA LYS A 100 2.47 4.13 -34.66
C LYS A 100 1.66 3.17 -35.53
N LEU A 101 1.01 2.19 -34.93
CA LEU A 101 0.16 1.23 -35.64
C LEU A 101 -1.00 1.96 -36.35
N SER A 102 -1.65 2.90 -35.67
CA SER A 102 -2.66 3.79 -36.25
C SER A 102 -2.15 4.49 -37.50
N MET A 103 -0.98 5.15 -37.41
CA MET A 103 -0.39 5.87 -38.54
C MET A 103 -0.08 4.96 -39.73
N ALA A 104 0.40 3.74 -39.48
CA ALA A 104 0.70 2.78 -40.55
C ALA A 104 -0.56 2.43 -41.37
N PHE A 105 -1.67 2.10 -40.70
CA PHE A 105 -2.94 1.80 -41.38
C PHE A 105 -3.51 2.99 -42.14
N LEU A 106 -3.46 4.20 -41.55
CA LEU A 106 -3.93 5.42 -42.23
C LEU A 106 -3.09 5.76 -43.46
N ASN A 107 -1.76 5.61 -43.38
CA ASN A 107 -0.87 5.80 -44.52
C ASN A 107 -1.16 4.79 -45.64
N MET A 108 -1.42 3.53 -45.29
CA MET A 108 -1.79 2.51 -46.27
C MET A 108 -3.12 2.82 -46.96
N SER A 109 -4.15 3.23 -46.19
CA SER A 109 -5.43 3.68 -46.76
C SER A 109 -5.22 4.79 -47.79
N LYS A 110 -4.45 5.82 -47.45
CA LYS A 110 -4.14 6.96 -48.33
C LYS A 110 -3.38 6.54 -49.60
N ALA A 111 -2.46 5.58 -49.48
CA ALA A 111 -1.73 5.06 -50.64
C ALA A 111 -2.67 4.33 -51.61
N ILE A 112 -3.56 3.48 -51.10
CA ILE A 112 -4.54 2.75 -51.93
C ILE A 112 -5.57 3.71 -52.56
N GLU A 113 -5.98 4.77 -51.84
CA GLU A 113 -6.88 5.80 -52.39
C GLU A 113 -6.30 6.56 -53.60
N SER A 114 -4.97 6.50 -53.77
CA SER A 114 -4.23 7.11 -54.88
C SER A 114 -4.15 6.21 -56.11
N ASP A 115 -4.73 5.00 -56.07
CA ASP A 115 -4.87 4.14 -57.24
C ASP A 115 -5.65 4.88 -58.35
N VAL A 116 -5.14 4.78 -59.58
CA VAL A 116 -5.69 5.45 -60.76
C VAL A 116 -6.57 4.51 -61.57
N HIS A 117 -6.38 3.19 -61.45
CA HIS A 117 -7.00 2.20 -62.34
C HIS A 117 -8.20 1.50 -61.72
N THR A 118 -8.10 1.08 -60.46
CA THR A 118 -9.13 0.26 -59.79
C THR A 118 -9.70 0.90 -58.53
N LYS A 119 -9.54 2.21 -58.37
CA LYS A 119 -9.96 2.97 -57.18
C LYS A 119 -11.36 2.66 -56.69
N GLN A 120 -12.33 2.54 -57.60
CA GLN A 120 -13.73 2.26 -57.25
C GLN A 120 -13.88 0.91 -56.53
N LEU A 121 -13.10 -0.11 -56.93
CA LEU A 121 -13.09 -1.44 -56.30
C LEU A 121 -12.46 -1.40 -54.90
N ASN A 122 -11.55 -0.45 -54.65
CA ASN A 122 -10.81 -0.34 -53.41
C ASN A 122 -11.54 0.48 -52.31
N THR A 123 -12.69 1.08 -52.62
CA THR A 123 -13.42 1.97 -51.69
C THR A 123 -13.68 1.34 -50.32
N LYS A 124 -14.15 0.09 -50.30
CA LYS A 124 -14.40 -0.66 -49.05
C LYS A 124 -13.08 -0.90 -48.29
N LEU A 125 -12.04 -1.37 -48.97
CA LEU A 125 -10.73 -1.61 -48.38
C LEU A 125 -10.12 -0.34 -47.75
N CYS A 126 -10.19 0.80 -48.45
CA CYS A 126 -9.75 2.09 -47.91
C CYS A 126 -10.53 2.45 -46.64
N ALA A 127 -11.86 2.37 -46.68
CA ALA A 127 -12.70 2.66 -45.52
C ALA A 127 -12.36 1.77 -44.32
N SER A 128 -12.18 0.46 -44.52
CA SER A 128 -11.85 -0.52 -43.46
C SER A 128 -10.43 -0.28 -42.89
N LEU A 129 -9.44 0.04 -43.73
CA LEU A 129 -8.09 0.40 -43.28
C LEU A 129 -8.09 1.72 -42.49
N ALA A 130 -8.84 2.72 -42.94
CA ALA A 130 -9.00 3.98 -42.22
C ALA A 130 -9.70 3.77 -40.86
N ALA A 131 -10.75 2.94 -40.82
CA ALA A 131 -11.44 2.56 -39.58
C ALA A 131 -10.50 1.84 -38.61
N THR A 132 -9.66 0.92 -39.10
CA THR A 132 -8.64 0.23 -38.30
C THR A 132 -7.61 1.21 -37.74
N GLY A 133 -7.13 2.15 -38.56
CA GLY A 133 -6.20 3.19 -38.13
C GLY A 133 -6.80 4.07 -37.02
N ASN A 134 -8.07 4.47 -37.16
CA ASN A 134 -8.78 5.23 -36.12
C ASN A 134 -9.01 4.40 -34.84
N THR A 135 -9.27 3.12 -34.97
CA THR A 135 -9.44 2.19 -33.83
C THR A 135 -8.17 2.12 -32.99
N PHE A 136 -7.01 1.91 -33.60
CA PHE A 136 -5.74 1.90 -32.86
C PHE A 136 -5.38 3.27 -32.27
N ARG A 137 -5.82 4.37 -32.89
CA ARG A 137 -5.73 5.71 -32.29
C ARG A 137 -6.57 5.81 -31.01
N ASN A 138 -7.79 5.29 -31.02
CA ASN A 138 -8.66 5.26 -29.84
C ASN A 138 -8.07 4.36 -28.74
N VAL A 139 -7.54 3.19 -29.08
CA VAL A 139 -6.86 2.30 -28.12
C VAL A 139 -5.65 2.99 -27.48
N SER A 140 -4.87 3.77 -28.26
CA SER A 140 -3.80 4.63 -27.71
C SER A 140 -4.33 5.64 -26.68
N CYS A 141 -5.48 6.28 -26.95
CA CYS A 141 -6.12 7.18 -25.99
C CYS A 141 -6.60 6.44 -24.73
N ILE A 142 -7.15 5.23 -24.86
CA ILE A 142 -7.59 4.40 -23.73
C ILE A 142 -6.40 4.09 -22.80
N HIS A 143 -5.24 3.72 -23.36
CA HIS A 143 -4.01 3.52 -22.59
C HIS A 143 -3.51 4.78 -21.87
N ALA A 144 -3.88 5.98 -22.30
CA ALA A 144 -3.45 7.23 -21.67
C ALA A 144 -4.22 7.56 -20.38
N ILE A 145 -5.38 6.94 -20.18
CA ILE A 145 -6.28 7.23 -19.06
C ILE A 145 -5.97 6.28 -17.92
N GLN A 146 -5.55 6.83 -16.78
CA GLN A 146 -5.37 6.04 -15.57
C GLN A 146 -6.70 5.95 -14.81
N SER A 147 -7.13 4.73 -14.48
CA SER A 147 -8.37 4.51 -13.74
C SER A 147 -8.24 4.85 -12.26
N GLU A 148 -9.37 5.22 -11.65
CA GLU A 148 -9.44 5.51 -10.22
C GLU A 148 -9.01 4.31 -9.37
N ALA A 149 -9.44 3.08 -9.74
CA ALA A 149 -9.05 1.85 -9.05
C ALA A 149 -7.53 1.65 -9.06
N THR A 150 -6.87 1.92 -10.19
CA THR A 150 -5.41 1.84 -10.31
C THR A 150 -4.71 2.88 -9.42
N ILE A 151 -5.19 4.13 -9.43
CA ILE A 151 -4.66 5.21 -8.57
C ILE A 151 -4.81 4.83 -7.09
N ASN A 152 -6.02 4.39 -6.69
CA ASN A 152 -6.35 4.02 -5.32
C ASN A 152 -5.52 2.85 -4.80
N LEU A 153 -5.16 1.90 -5.65
CA LEU A 153 -4.23 0.81 -5.31
C LEU A 153 -2.80 1.33 -5.17
N GLN A 154 -2.30 2.12 -6.13
CA GLN A 154 -0.94 2.67 -6.08
C GLN A 154 -0.70 3.56 -4.85
N GLU A 155 -1.64 4.43 -4.51
CA GLU A 155 -1.53 5.29 -3.33
C GLU A 155 -1.56 4.49 -2.03
N CYS A 156 -2.40 3.45 -1.95
CA CYS A 156 -2.42 2.55 -0.80
C CYS A 156 -1.08 1.81 -0.63
N LEU A 157 -0.54 1.24 -1.71
CA LEU A 157 0.78 0.59 -1.65
C LEU A 157 1.87 1.58 -1.22
N LYS A 158 1.86 2.82 -1.75
CA LYS A 158 2.80 3.88 -1.34
C LYS A 158 2.64 4.30 0.13
N GLU A 159 1.45 4.25 0.69
CA GLU A 159 1.23 4.52 2.11
C GLU A 159 1.92 3.45 2.97
N PHE A 160 1.74 2.17 2.62
CA PHE A 160 2.38 1.08 3.36
C PHE A 160 3.90 1.04 3.17
N THR A 161 4.46 1.45 2.03
CA THR A 161 5.94 1.58 1.89
C THR A 161 6.54 2.68 2.76
N ARG A 162 5.74 3.66 3.21
CA ARG A 162 6.15 4.68 4.17
C ARG A 162 5.94 4.25 5.62
N LEU A 163 4.95 3.40 5.88
CA LEU A 163 4.61 2.92 7.21
C LEU A 163 5.54 1.80 7.68
N LEU A 164 5.72 0.76 6.86
CA LEU A 164 6.42 -0.48 7.20
C LEU A 164 7.88 -0.30 7.64
N PRO A 165 8.68 0.64 7.09
CA PRO A 165 10.05 0.84 7.58
C PRO A 165 10.14 1.12 9.09
N ASN A 166 9.11 1.76 9.67
CA ASN A 166 9.09 2.08 11.10
C ASN A 166 8.87 0.83 11.98
N THR A 167 8.34 -0.26 11.44
CA THR A 167 8.04 -1.47 12.23
C THR A 167 9.30 -2.19 12.69
N SER A 168 10.43 -1.99 12.00
CA SER A 168 11.74 -2.55 12.43
C SER A 168 12.19 -1.97 13.78
N THR A 169 12.01 -0.66 13.99
CA THR A 169 12.32 -0.03 15.27
C THR A 169 11.35 -0.45 16.37
N ILE A 170 10.08 -0.68 16.02
CA ILE A 170 9.04 -1.08 16.98
C ILE A 170 9.30 -2.52 17.45
N ILE A 171 9.61 -3.45 16.54
CA ILE A 171 9.84 -4.86 16.91
C ILE A 171 11.15 -5.07 17.66
N SER A 172 12.19 -4.28 17.37
CA SER A 172 13.46 -4.36 18.09
C SER A 172 13.32 -3.99 19.57
N LEU A 173 12.42 -3.06 19.91
CA LEU A 173 12.08 -2.74 21.30
C LEU A 173 11.44 -3.93 22.02
N ALA A 174 10.53 -4.66 21.38
CA ALA A 174 9.94 -5.87 21.96
C ALA A 174 10.99 -6.97 22.14
N LYS A 175 11.87 -7.17 21.16
CA LYS A 175 12.99 -8.12 21.25
C LYS A 175 13.91 -7.79 22.43
N ALA A 176 14.28 -6.53 22.59
CA ALA A 176 15.10 -6.08 23.72
C ALA A 176 14.40 -6.30 25.07
N ALA A 177 13.09 -6.08 25.15
CA ALA A 177 12.30 -6.37 26.35
C ALA A 177 12.29 -7.87 26.68
N CYS A 178 12.14 -8.75 25.68
CA CYS A 178 12.23 -10.19 25.87
C CYS A 178 13.62 -10.63 26.37
N LEU A 179 14.69 -10.15 25.73
CA LEU A 179 16.08 -10.47 26.13
C LEU A 179 16.38 -10.02 27.57
N THR A 180 15.85 -8.86 27.98
CA THR A 180 16.01 -8.36 29.34
C THR A 180 15.36 -9.29 30.37
N VAL A 181 14.18 -9.85 30.05
CA VAL A 181 13.49 -10.80 30.93
C VAL A 181 14.25 -12.13 31.03
N ASP A 182 14.76 -12.66 29.91
CA ASP A 182 15.54 -13.90 29.91
C ASP A 182 16.82 -13.76 30.73
N GLU A 183 17.55 -12.65 30.57
CA GLU A 183 18.77 -12.38 31.33
C GLU A 183 18.50 -12.17 32.82
N LEU A 184 17.40 -11.50 33.17
CA LEU A 184 16.95 -11.33 34.55
C LEU A 184 16.64 -12.68 35.21
N ASN A 185 15.92 -13.56 34.50
CA ASN A 185 15.59 -14.89 35.00
C ASN A 185 16.84 -15.74 35.22
N ARG A 186 17.83 -15.64 34.32
CA ARG A 186 19.14 -16.30 34.45
C ARG A 186 19.90 -15.82 35.70
N CYS A 187 20.06 -14.50 35.85
CA CYS A 187 20.76 -13.90 36.99
C CYS A 187 20.09 -14.21 38.34
N ASN A 188 18.75 -14.26 38.37
CA ASN A 188 18.00 -14.57 39.58
C ASN A 188 18.18 -16.03 40.03
N THR A 189 18.38 -16.94 39.07
CA THR A 189 18.61 -18.37 39.34
C THR A 189 20.05 -18.62 39.81
N ASP A 190 21.03 -17.93 39.22
CA ASP A 190 22.46 -18.20 39.45
C ASP A 190 23.02 -17.49 40.70
N GLU A 191 22.55 -16.28 41.04
CA GLU A 191 23.26 -15.43 42.02
C GLU A 191 22.36 -14.74 43.08
N GLN A 192 21.02 -14.87 43.03
CA GLN A 192 20.05 -14.17 43.91
C GLN A 192 20.38 -12.68 44.18
N LYS A 193 20.96 -11.97 43.20
CA LYS A 193 21.43 -10.59 43.36
C LYS A 193 20.32 -9.52 43.32
N VAL A 194 19.10 -9.86 42.89
CA VAL A 194 18.03 -8.88 42.60
C VAL A 194 16.83 -9.10 43.53
N CYS A 195 16.27 -8.01 44.06
CA CYS A 195 15.06 -8.07 44.88
C CYS A 195 13.87 -8.57 44.05
N GLN A 196 13.05 -9.48 44.62
CA GLN A 196 11.87 -10.03 43.95
C GLN A 196 10.87 -8.95 43.51
N SER A 197 10.77 -7.83 44.24
CA SER A 197 9.90 -6.72 43.83
C SER A 197 10.33 -6.08 42.51
N ASP A 198 11.64 -5.98 42.28
CA ASP A 198 12.19 -5.38 41.07
C ASP A 198 12.11 -6.37 39.90
N VAL A 199 12.30 -7.67 40.17
CA VAL A 199 12.06 -8.74 39.20
C VAL A 199 10.62 -8.64 38.65
N ASN A 200 9.64 -8.58 39.54
CA ASN A 200 8.22 -8.50 39.16
C ASN A 200 7.91 -7.23 38.36
N ARG A 201 8.52 -6.08 38.72
CA ARG A 201 8.34 -4.81 38.00
C ARG A 201 8.92 -4.86 36.60
N ILE A 202 10.13 -5.40 36.42
CA ILE A 202 10.79 -5.52 35.12
C ILE A 202 10.00 -6.46 34.21
N GLN A 203 9.59 -7.62 34.72
CA GLN A 203 8.77 -8.59 33.97
C GLN A 203 7.43 -7.97 33.55
N SER A 204 6.77 -7.22 34.44
CA SER A 204 5.49 -6.55 34.13
C SER A 204 5.68 -5.44 33.08
N GLY A 205 6.74 -4.63 33.20
CA GLY A 205 7.05 -3.58 32.23
C GLY A 205 7.38 -4.15 30.85
N ALA A 206 8.21 -5.19 30.79
CA ALA A 206 8.54 -5.88 29.55
C ALA A 206 7.28 -6.47 28.88
N LEU A 207 6.37 -7.05 29.67
CA LEU A 207 5.10 -7.56 29.16
C LEU A 207 4.23 -6.46 28.54
N LEU A 208 4.15 -5.28 29.16
CA LEU A 208 3.40 -4.14 28.60
C LEU A 208 4.00 -3.69 27.27
N ILE A 209 5.32 -3.61 27.18
CA ILE A 209 6.04 -3.24 25.95
C ILE A 209 5.75 -4.25 24.85
N THR A 210 5.99 -5.55 25.10
CA THR A 210 5.82 -6.60 24.08
C THR A 210 4.38 -6.69 23.61
N ARG A 211 3.39 -6.59 24.51
CA ARG A 211 1.97 -6.59 24.13
C ARG A 211 1.57 -5.37 23.33
N SER A 212 2.08 -4.20 23.68
CA SER A 212 1.79 -2.98 22.92
C SER A 212 2.34 -3.09 21.50
N VAL A 213 3.59 -3.57 21.37
CA VAL A 213 4.22 -3.82 20.06
C VAL A 213 3.44 -4.87 19.27
N GLN A 214 3.09 -6.00 19.89
CA GLN A 214 2.30 -7.04 19.25
C GLN A 214 0.93 -6.52 18.78
N SER A 215 0.28 -5.68 19.59
CA SER A 215 -1.01 -5.06 19.25
C SER A 215 -0.87 -4.11 18.05
N GLU A 216 0.21 -3.34 17.98
CA GLU A 216 0.48 -2.45 16.86
C GLU A 216 0.76 -3.24 15.57
N CYS A 217 1.59 -4.29 15.63
CA CYS A 217 1.84 -5.17 14.48
C CYS A 217 0.55 -5.83 13.99
N ASN A 218 -0.32 -6.28 14.90
CA ASN A 218 -1.62 -6.86 14.56
C ASN A 218 -2.55 -5.83 13.90
N LEU A 219 -2.55 -4.58 14.39
CA LEU A 219 -3.33 -3.49 13.80
C LEU A 219 -2.88 -3.21 12.36
N ILE A 220 -1.57 -3.09 12.13
CA ILE A 220 -1.00 -2.88 10.78
C ILE A 220 -1.41 -4.02 9.86
N MET A 221 -1.29 -5.27 10.30
CA MET A 221 -1.68 -6.43 9.49
C MET A 221 -3.19 -6.50 9.21
N SER A 222 -4.03 -6.07 10.15
CA SER A 222 -5.47 -5.96 9.93
C SER A 222 -5.78 -4.90 8.87
N GLN A 223 -5.14 -3.74 8.94
CA GLN A 223 -5.31 -2.66 7.96
C GLN A 223 -4.86 -3.09 6.57
N ILE A 224 -3.69 -3.74 6.45
CA ILE A 224 -3.23 -4.31 5.18
C ILE A 224 -4.28 -5.27 4.62
N ARG A 225 -4.79 -6.20 5.43
CA ARG A 225 -5.79 -7.18 5.00
C ARG A 225 -7.04 -6.49 4.47
N ASP A 226 -7.61 -5.56 5.23
CA ASP A 226 -8.88 -4.93 4.87
C ASP A 226 -8.75 -4.03 3.63
N GLU A 227 -7.65 -3.27 3.53
CA GLU A 227 -7.44 -2.36 2.42
C GLU A 227 -7.03 -3.09 1.14
N TRP A 228 -6.11 -4.05 1.23
CA TRP A 228 -5.57 -4.72 0.05
C TRP A 228 -6.60 -5.66 -0.57
N MET A 229 -7.37 -6.39 0.25
CA MET A 229 -8.45 -7.24 -0.25
C MET A 229 -9.44 -6.46 -1.12
N ASN A 230 -9.84 -5.27 -0.67
CA ASN A 230 -10.78 -4.43 -1.41
C ASN A 230 -10.15 -3.79 -2.64
N LYS A 231 -9.00 -3.12 -2.48
CA LYS A 231 -8.36 -2.38 -3.57
C LYS A 231 -7.84 -3.28 -4.69
N ILE A 232 -7.29 -4.44 -4.36
CA ILE A 232 -6.83 -5.41 -5.37
C ILE A 232 -8.03 -6.00 -6.13
N LYS A 233 -9.12 -6.34 -5.43
CA LYS A 233 -10.36 -6.79 -6.08
C LYS A 233 -10.89 -5.75 -7.06
N ASP A 234 -11.01 -4.49 -6.64
CA ASP A 234 -11.52 -3.40 -7.49
C ASP A 234 -10.58 -3.16 -8.68
N TYR A 235 -9.27 -3.21 -8.46
CA TYR A 235 -8.26 -3.13 -9.50
C TYR A 235 -8.43 -4.25 -10.54
N LEU A 236 -8.60 -5.50 -10.12
CA LEU A 236 -8.74 -6.63 -11.04
C LEU A 236 -10.00 -6.53 -11.91
N TYR A 237 -11.13 -6.16 -11.33
CA TYR A 237 -12.36 -5.92 -12.09
C TYR A 237 -12.19 -4.79 -13.10
N ASP A 238 -11.46 -3.74 -12.72
CA ASP A 238 -11.17 -2.62 -13.61
C ASP A 238 -10.25 -3.01 -14.76
N GLN A 239 -9.19 -3.80 -14.50
CA GLN A 239 -8.33 -4.34 -15.54
C GLN A 239 -9.12 -5.23 -16.52
N ALA A 240 -10.03 -6.06 -16.04
CA ALA A 240 -10.88 -6.88 -16.91
C ALA A 240 -11.74 -6.00 -17.85
N ARG A 241 -12.39 -4.96 -17.31
CA ARG A 241 -13.16 -4.01 -18.13
C ARG A 241 -12.30 -3.29 -19.15
N PHE A 242 -11.10 -2.86 -18.75
CA PHE A 242 -10.14 -2.21 -19.64
C PHE A 242 -9.80 -3.08 -20.86
N TYR A 243 -9.48 -4.36 -20.64
CA TYR A 243 -9.16 -5.27 -21.74
C TYR A 243 -10.39 -5.62 -22.61
N HIS A 244 -11.57 -5.79 -22.01
CA HIS A 244 -12.81 -5.97 -22.78
C HIS A 244 -13.12 -4.78 -23.68
N GLN A 245 -12.92 -3.55 -23.20
CA GLN A 245 -13.12 -2.35 -24.01
C GLN A 245 -12.18 -2.31 -25.22
N ILE A 246 -10.92 -2.73 -25.05
CA ILE A 246 -9.96 -2.82 -26.17
C ILE A 246 -10.39 -3.91 -27.16
N ALA A 247 -10.79 -5.08 -26.67
CA ALA A 247 -11.26 -6.17 -27.52
C ALA A 247 -12.45 -5.73 -28.38
N GLU A 248 -13.46 -5.10 -27.79
CA GLU A 248 -14.64 -4.62 -28.50
C GLU A 248 -14.29 -3.59 -29.60
N GLN A 249 -13.33 -2.69 -29.34
CA GLN A 249 -12.87 -1.74 -30.35
C GLN A 249 -12.23 -2.46 -31.56
N ILE A 250 -11.42 -3.48 -31.30
CA ILE A 250 -10.75 -4.26 -32.34
C ILE A 250 -11.75 -5.11 -33.12
N GLU A 251 -12.72 -5.75 -32.46
CA GLU A 251 -13.78 -6.54 -33.09
C GLU A 251 -14.63 -5.69 -34.04
N ARG A 252 -15.03 -4.49 -33.61
CA ARG A 252 -15.77 -3.54 -34.47
C ARG A 252 -14.97 -3.13 -35.72
N ALA A 253 -13.65 -2.97 -35.58
CA ALA A 253 -12.79 -2.70 -36.75
C ALA A 253 -12.73 -3.91 -37.69
N ALA A 254 -12.66 -5.13 -37.15
CA ALA A 254 -12.63 -6.36 -37.95
C ALA A 254 -13.92 -6.54 -38.76
N GLN A 255 -15.09 -6.26 -38.17
CA GLN A 255 -16.39 -6.33 -38.86
C GLN A 255 -16.45 -5.45 -40.12
N SER A 256 -15.68 -4.36 -40.18
CA SER A 256 -15.63 -3.50 -41.38
C SER A 256 -15.04 -4.20 -42.62
N PHE A 257 -14.38 -5.35 -42.46
CA PHE A 257 -13.82 -6.14 -43.56
C PHE A 257 -14.73 -7.27 -44.02
N GLU A 258 -15.84 -7.55 -43.31
CA GLU A 258 -16.78 -8.60 -43.70
C GLU A 258 -17.39 -8.27 -45.07
N ILE A 259 -17.43 -9.26 -45.96
CA ILE A 259 -18.02 -9.13 -47.30
C ILE A 259 -19.49 -9.48 -47.15
N ASP A 260 -20.39 -8.58 -47.59
CA ASP A 260 -21.83 -8.85 -47.68
C ASP A 260 -22.12 -9.95 -48.72
#